data_AF-A0A8T4TUM1-F1
#
_entry.id   AF-A0A8T4TUM1-F1
#
_cell.length_a   1.000
_cell.length_b   1.000
_cell.length_c   1.000
_cell.angle_alpha   90.00
_cell.angle_beta   90.00
_cell.angle_gamma   90.00
#
_symmetry.space_group_name_H-M   'P 1'
#
loop_
_entity.id
_entity.type
_entity.pdbx_description
1 polymer ?
#
loop_
_entity_poly.entity_id
_entity_poly.type
_entity_poly.pdbx_seq_one_letter_code
_entity_poly.pdbx_strand_id
1 'polypeptide(L)'
;MGKIKLNKRSSLTFKKLNKLYQKVKQETNNFKEFKQELIIKNPESVRLFRIMIGKGLVEFSRLLNKSASTIQSLEEKRWNIRIQTAKKYIDIIKNLNKKYIFSSIPYETIKYNYENFYTSRFFSRISKRVPYEKRVRKGKIGGKATLKKYGRNYFVNLAKKGASLGGIAVSKKYPHEHYQKIGKMTGEIHGREKLSEWGKRGGITTASKQKLTEQEELIKKRLDKNKIKNITHHKVEGHNKYYVVDFLVKHNNLDIYIEATAVHGKKSSSYPYSKSLDLIKRIQSIRLKNNKCKFLCIISSKFSVEGMIKLSQYADCVLLDNHLNKLPFIINKINHKTYLKNITKIGLNSILKRKIMFKNGGIATKDLNINKSETKVINFLNRNKIKFSTQSILESKFGTISIVDFILTSTRDLKLIIEVTSINGKSKKALPRTINKMESRLSMLKEFYIKEANLVGLIDNVSQKEINKYNPKFKLISMNNFISNIKNIYSN
;
A
#
# COMPACT_ATOMS: atom_id res chain seq x y z
N MET A 1 -28.12 -5.26 -35.25
CA MET A 1 -27.81 -6.08 -34.04
C MET A 1 -27.85 -5.21 -32.79
N GLY A 2 -28.56 -5.61 -31.73
CA GLY A 2 -28.67 -4.83 -30.48
C GLY A 2 -27.43 -4.94 -29.58
N LYS A 3 -26.95 -3.80 -29.04
CA LYS A 3 -25.80 -3.77 -28.11
C LYS A 3 -26.22 -4.30 -26.73
N ILE A 4 -25.99 -5.59 -26.47
CA ILE A 4 -26.23 -6.23 -25.17
C ILE A 4 -25.49 -5.46 -24.06
N LYS A 5 -26.25 -4.87 -23.12
CA LYS A 5 -25.67 -4.16 -21.96
C LYS A 5 -24.89 -5.15 -21.08
N LEU A 6 -23.56 -5.05 -21.11
CA LEU A 6 -22.69 -5.84 -20.24
C LEU A 6 -23.04 -5.62 -18.76
N ASN A 7 -23.67 -6.62 -18.16
CA ASN A 7 -24.07 -6.57 -16.76
C ASN A 7 -22.87 -6.27 -15.84
N LYS A 8 -23.09 -5.39 -14.84
CA LYS A 8 -22.03 -4.99 -13.90
C LYS A 8 -21.40 -6.24 -13.27
N ARG A 9 -20.08 -6.39 -13.41
CA ARG A 9 -19.28 -7.51 -12.88
C ARG A 9 -19.81 -7.93 -11.51
N SER A 10 -20.43 -9.11 -11.44
CA SER A 10 -20.99 -9.63 -10.22
C SER A 10 -19.85 -9.92 -9.24
N SER A 11 -19.73 -9.12 -8.19
CA SER A 11 -18.88 -9.46 -7.06
C SER A 11 -19.43 -10.73 -6.41
N LEU A 12 -18.68 -11.82 -6.54
CA LEU A 12 -18.89 -13.00 -5.71
C LEU A 12 -18.54 -12.60 -4.27
N THR A 13 -19.56 -12.53 -3.42
CA THR A 13 -19.40 -12.35 -1.97
C THR A 13 -19.24 -13.71 -1.31
N PHE A 14 -18.72 -13.76 -0.08
CA PHE A 14 -18.58 -15.02 0.65
C PHE A 14 -19.93 -15.75 0.83
N LYS A 15 -21.04 -15.02 1.07
CA LYS A 15 -22.41 -15.58 1.11
C LYS A 15 -22.82 -16.24 -0.22
N LYS A 16 -22.37 -15.72 -1.37
CA LYS A 16 -22.57 -16.37 -2.68
C LYS A 16 -21.64 -17.57 -2.90
N LEU A 17 -20.40 -17.51 -2.42
CA LEU A 17 -19.49 -18.67 -2.46
C LEU A 17 -20.05 -19.84 -1.63
N ASN A 18 -20.60 -19.59 -0.44
CA ASN A 18 -21.22 -20.66 0.37
C ASN A 18 -22.39 -21.31 -0.38
N LYS A 19 -23.34 -20.49 -0.91
CA LYS A 19 -24.45 -21.02 -1.72
C LYS A 19 -23.97 -21.84 -2.93
N LEU A 20 -22.90 -21.41 -3.60
CA LEU A 20 -22.29 -22.17 -4.69
C LEU A 20 -21.63 -23.46 -4.18
N TYR A 21 -20.93 -23.43 -3.04
CA TYR A 21 -20.30 -24.60 -2.43
C TYR A 21 -21.32 -25.67 -2.08
N GLN A 22 -22.40 -25.33 -1.36
CA GLN A 22 -23.45 -26.29 -1.02
C GLN A 22 -24.15 -26.84 -2.27
N LYS A 23 -24.46 -25.99 -3.25
CA LYS A 23 -25.07 -26.41 -4.52
C LYS A 23 -24.17 -27.39 -5.30
N VAL A 24 -22.88 -27.10 -5.41
CA VAL A 24 -21.93 -28.01 -6.09
C VAL A 24 -21.73 -29.29 -5.27
N LYS A 25 -21.65 -29.22 -3.93
CA LYS A 25 -21.57 -30.39 -3.05
C LYS A 25 -22.76 -31.34 -3.24
N GLN A 26 -23.97 -30.79 -3.40
CA GLN A 26 -25.19 -31.55 -3.72
C GLN A 26 -25.15 -32.12 -5.15
N GLU A 27 -24.91 -31.30 -6.18
CA GLU A 27 -24.82 -31.73 -7.59
C GLU A 27 -23.68 -32.74 -7.88
N THR A 28 -22.76 -32.97 -6.94
CA THR A 28 -21.61 -33.89 -7.08
C THR A 28 -21.62 -35.07 -6.10
N ASN A 29 -22.74 -35.31 -5.39
CA ASN A 29 -22.83 -36.38 -4.37
C ASN A 29 -21.67 -36.30 -3.36
N ASN A 30 -21.52 -35.13 -2.71
CA ASN A 30 -20.38 -34.78 -1.85
C ASN A 30 -19.00 -34.95 -2.53
N PHE A 31 -18.85 -34.40 -3.74
CA PHE A 31 -17.62 -34.46 -4.55
C PHE A 31 -17.14 -35.88 -4.92
N LYS A 32 -18.06 -36.86 -4.96
CA LYS A 32 -17.81 -38.20 -5.50
C LYS A 32 -17.94 -38.22 -7.03
N GLU A 33 -18.98 -37.58 -7.57
CA GLU A 33 -19.34 -37.59 -8.99
C GLU A 33 -19.14 -36.23 -9.66
N PHE A 34 -18.73 -36.23 -10.93
CA PHE A 34 -18.55 -35.01 -11.72
C PHE A 34 -19.05 -35.23 -13.16
N LYS A 35 -20.07 -34.46 -13.57
CA LYS A 35 -20.79 -34.57 -14.85
C LYS A 35 -20.74 -33.20 -15.57
N GLN A 36 -20.62 -33.16 -16.90
CA GLN A 36 -20.37 -31.90 -17.65
C GLN A 36 -21.47 -30.84 -17.51
N GLU A 37 -22.69 -31.28 -17.22
CA GLU A 37 -23.88 -30.47 -16.95
C GLU A 37 -23.65 -29.48 -15.81
N LEU A 38 -22.82 -29.85 -14.81
CA LEU A 38 -22.42 -29.00 -13.69
C LEU A 38 -21.77 -27.69 -14.16
N ILE A 39 -20.85 -27.76 -15.12
CA ILE A 39 -20.12 -26.59 -15.62
C ILE A 39 -20.97 -25.82 -16.64
N ILE A 40 -21.84 -26.51 -17.39
CA ILE A 40 -22.78 -25.88 -18.33
C ILE A 40 -23.84 -25.08 -17.58
N LYS A 41 -24.52 -25.68 -16.58
CA LYS A 41 -25.53 -25.04 -15.74
C LYS A 41 -24.92 -24.02 -14.77
N ASN A 42 -23.74 -24.31 -14.22
CA ASN A 42 -23.07 -23.47 -13.23
C ASN A 42 -21.59 -23.18 -13.60
N PRO A 43 -21.27 -22.30 -14.57
CA PRO A 43 -19.88 -21.96 -14.95
C PRO A 43 -19.01 -21.42 -13.80
N GLU A 44 -19.65 -20.87 -12.76
CA GLU A 44 -18.97 -20.43 -11.52
C GLU A 44 -18.38 -21.58 -10.71
N SER A 45 -18.80 -22.85 -10.91
CA SER A 45 -18.20 -24.03 -10.27
C SER A 45 -16.69 -24.14 -10.53
N VAL A 46 -16.23 -23.72 -11.71
CA VAL A 46 -14.80 -23.64 -12.08
C VAL A 46 -14.02 -22.72 -11.14
N ARG A 47 -14.65 -21.62 -10.67
CA ARG A 47 -14.08 -20.73 -9.64
C ARG A 47 -14.00 -21.43 -8.29
N LEU A 48 -15.03 -22.19 -7.91
CA LEU A 48 -15.05 -22.93 -6.64
C LEU A 48 -13.92 -23.94 -6.59
N PHE A 49 -13.80 -24.82 -7.60
CA PHE A 49 -12.73 -25.83 -7.65
C PHE A 49 -11.33 -25.21 -7.58
N ARG A 50 -11.10 -24.09 -8.29
CA ARG A 50 -9.86 -23.33 -8.19
C ARG A 50 -9.57 -22.81 -6.78
N ILE A 51 -10.60 -22.34 -6.07
CA ILE A 51 -10.48 -21.86 -4.68
C ILE A 51 -10.20 -23.03 -3.74
N MET A 52 -10.89 -24.17 -3.88
CA MET A 52 -10.70 -25.35 -3.04
C MET A 52 -9.24 -25.83 -3.08
N ILE A 53 -8.65 -26.02 -4.27
CA ILE A 53 -7.25 -26.44 -4.41
C ILE A 53 -6.22 -25.31 -4.21
N GLY A 54 -6.64 -24.13 -3.75
CA GLY A 54 -5.73 -23.03 -3.40
C GLY A 54 -4.90 -22.50 -4.57
N LYS A 55 -5.50 -22.34 -5.76
CA LYS A 55 -4.79 -21.87 -6.97
C LYS A 55 -5.17 -20.45 -7.44
N GLY A 56 -4.14 -19.69 -7.81
CA GLY A 56 -4.31 -18.42 -8.52
C GLY A 56 -4.84 -18.64 -9.94
N LEU A 57 -5.54 -17.64 -10.48
CA LEU A 57 -6.15 -17.71 -11.83
C LEU A 57 -5.15 -18.17 -12.92
N VAL A 58 -3.91 -17.68 -12.89
CA VAL A 58 -2.86 -18.01 -13.87
C VAL A 58 -2.32 -19.43 -13.68
N GLU A 59 -2.23 -19.92 -12.43
CA GLU A 59 -1.83 -21.32 -12.18
C GLU A 59 -2.91 -22.28 -12.66
N PHE A 60 -4.17 -21.95 -12.41
CA PHE A 60 -5.30 -22.80 -12.73
C PHE A 60 -5.65 -22.80 -14.23
N SER A 61 -5.47 -21.68 -14.93
CA SER A 61 -5.70 -21.65 -16.38
C SER A 61 -4.69 -22.53 -17.13
N ARG A 62 -3.47 -22.68 -16.61
CA ARG A 62 -2.49 -23.67 -17.10
C ARG A 62 -2.97 -25.11 -16.91
N LEU A 63 -3.57 -25.44 -15.76
CA LEU A 63 -4.16 -26.77 -15.52
C LEU A 63 -5.29 -27.10 -16.52
N LEU A 64 -6.08 -26.10 -16.92
CA LEU A 64 -7.15 -26.24 -17.92
C LEU A 64 -6.69 -26.03 -19.38
N ASN A 65 -5.39 -25.84 -19.62
CA ASN A 65 -4.79 -25.45 -20.91
C ASN A 65 -5.55 -24.29 -21.61
N LYS A 66 -5.71 -23.16 -20.92
CA LYS A 66 -6.33 -21.92 -21.41
C LYS A 66 -5.65 -20.66 -20.90
N SER A 67 -5.95 -19.54 -21.54
CA SER A 67 -5.58 -18.21 -21.03
C SER A 67 -6.31 -17.88 -19.72
N ALA A 68 -5.67 -17.10 -18.86
CA ALA A 68 -6.29 -16.59 -17.63
C ALA A 68 -7.52 -15.72 -17.92
N SER A 69 -7.56 -15.04 -19.07
CA SER A 69 -8.72 -14.24 -19.52
C SER A 69 -9.93 -15.13 -19.83
N THR A 70 -9.72 -16.23 -20.57
CA THR A 70 -10.76 -17.22 -20.91
C THR A 70 -11.41 -17.81 -19.67
N ILE A 71 -10.59 -18.25 -18.70
CA ILE A 71 -11.10 -18.79 -17.43
C ILE A 71 -11.81 -17.71 -16.62
N GLN A 72 -11.30 -16.47 -16.57
CA GLN A 72 -11.99 -15.39 -15.86
C GLN A 72 -13.36 -15.03 -16.49
N SER A 73 -13.48 -15.02 -17.82
CA SER A 73 -14.76 -14.78 -18.50
C SER A 73 -15.77 -15.90 -18.24
N LEU A 74 -15.32 -17.16 -18.17
CA LEU A 74 -16.14 -18.30 -17.77
C LEU A 74 -16.60 -18.18 -16.31
N GLU A 75 -15.68 -17.93 -15.38
CA GLU A 75 -16.00 -17.71 -13.96
C GLU A 75 -16.91 -16.48 -13.73
N GLU A 76 -16.92 -15.50 -14.64
CA GLU A 76 -17.79 -14.32 -14.60
C GLU A 76 -19.08 -14.50 -15.43
N LYS A 77 -19.42 -15.73 -15.83
CA LYS A 77 -20.65 -16.07 -16.61
C LYS A 77 -20.83 -15.22 -17.88
N ARG A 78 -19.73 -14.86 -18.55
CA ARG A 78 -19.78 -14.06 -19.78
C ARG A 78 -20.03 -14.87 -21.04
N TRP A 79 -19.58 -16.12 -21.06
CA TRP A 79 -19.64 -17.02 -22.22
C TRP A 79 -20.25 -18.35 -21.80
N ASN A 80 -21.10 -18.90 -22.67
CA ASN A 80 -21.59 -20.27 -22.56
C ASN A 80 -20.47 -21.24 -22.96
N ILE A 81 -20.40 -22.39 -22.30
CA ILE A 81 -19.39 -23.42 -22.55
C ILE A 81 -19.94 -24.53 -23.45
N ARG A 82 -19.26 -24.85 -24.55
CA ARG A 82 -19.61 -26.02 -25.39
C ARG A 82 -19.41 -27.32 -24.61
N ILE A 83 -20.30 -28.30 -24.80
CA ILE A 83 -20.32 -29.57 -24.04
C ILE A 83 -18.99 -30.32 -24.08
N GLN A 84 -18.28 -30.33 -25.22
CA GLN A 84 -16.98 -30.97 -25.37
C GLN A 84 -15.89 -30.29 -24.52
N THR A 85 -15.98 -28.97 -24.32
CA THR A 85 -15.07 -28.21 -23.44
C THR A 85 -15.42 -28.45 -21.97
N ALA A 86 -16.70 -28.55 -21.63
CA ALA A 86 -17.15 -28.89 -20.28
C ALA A 86 -16.69 -30.30 -19.87
N LYS A 87 -16.81 -31.30 -20.76
CA LYS A 87 -16.27 -32.67 -20.56
C LYS A 87 -14.77 -32.63 -20.26
N LYS A 88 -13.96 -31.99 -21.12
CA LYS A 88 -12.51 -31.85 -20.92
C LYS A 88 -12.13 -31.17 -19.59
N TYR A 89 -12.91 -30.19 -19.11
CA TYR A 89 -12.68 -29.60 -17.79
C TYR A 89 -13.09 -30.53 -16.64
N ILE A 90 -14.19 -31.27 -16.77
CA ILE A 90 -14.61 -32.27 -15.77
C ILE A 90 -13.54 -33.36 -15.61
N ASP A 91 -12.93 -33.84 -16.69
CA ASP A 91 -11.91 -34.89 -16.61
C ASP A 91 -10.64 -34.39 -15.89
N ILE A 92 -10.24 -33.13 -16.13
CA ILE A 92 -9.17 -32.47 -15.37
C ILE A 92 -9.58 -32.29 -13.90
N ILE A 93 -10.84 -31.91 -13.62
CA ILE A 93 -11.37 -31.75 -12.27
C ILE A 93 -11.43 -33.08 -11.50
N LYS A 94 -11.82 -34.19 -12.15
CA LYS A 94 -11.75 -35.55 -11.58
C LYS A 94 -10.32 -35.91 -11.18
N ASN A 95 -9.35 -35.63 -12.05
CA ASN A 95 -7.93 -35.87 -11.76
C ASN A 95 -7.37 -34.95 -10.66
N LEU A 96 -7.90 -33.73 -10.52
CA LEU A 96 -7.62 -32.86 -9.37
C LEU A 96 -8.30 -33.39 -8.09
N ASN A 97 -9.51 -33.94 -8.17
CA ASN A 97 -10.19 -34.55 -7.02
C ASN A 97 -9.42 -35.77 -6.49
N LYS A 98 -8.97 -36.68 -7.37
CA LYS A 98 -8.08 -37.80 -7.01
C LYS A 98 -6.81 -37.35 -6.28
N LYS A 99 -6.34 -36.12 -6.51
CA LYS A 99 -5.10 -35.57 -5.93
C LYS A 99 -5.30 -34.74 -4.65
N TYR A 100 -6.44 -34.07 -4.49
CA TYR A 100 -6.69 -33.12 -3.40
C TYR A 100 -7.90 -33.48 -2.51
N ILE A 101 -8.66 -34.52 -2.88
CA ILE A 101 -9.82 -35.10 -2.17
C ILE A 101 -10.78 -33.99 -1.69
N PHE A 102 -11.58 -33.46 -2.61
CA PHE A 102 -12.39 -32.25 -2.37
C PHE A 102 -13.39 -32.40 -1.22
N SER A 103 -13.85 -33.63 -0.96
CA SER A 103 -14.71 -34.00 0.17
C SER A 103 -14.02 -33.87 1.54
N SER A 104 -12.69 -33.94 1.61
CA SER A 104 -11.90 -33.80 2.84
C SER A 104 -11.21 -32.44 2.97
N ILE A 105 -11.54 -31.45 2.12
CA ILE A 105 -11.02 -30.07 2.25
C ILE A 105 -11.93 -29.30 3.24
N PRO A 106 -11.45 -28.88 4.42
CA PRO A 106 -12.27 -28.13 5.37
C PRO A 106 -12.80 -26.83 4.78
N TYR A 107 -14.04 -26.46 5.10
CA TYR A 107 -14.69 -25.27 4.57
C TYR A 107 -13.92 -23.98 4.92
N GLU A 108 -13.20 -24.00 6.04
CA GLU A 108 -12.32 -22.97 6.57
C GLU A 108 -11.12 -22.75 5.64
N THR A 109 -10.63 -23.82 4.99
CA THR A 109 -9.59 -23.74 3.96
C THR A 109 -10.15 -23.13 2.68
N ILE A 110 -11.40 -23.43 2.31
CA ILE A 110 -12.08 -22.82 1.16
C ILE A 110 -12.29 -21.31 1.41
N LYS A 111 -12.73 -20.94 2.63
CA LYS A 111 -12.84 -19.54 3.10
C LYS A 111 -11.49 -18.83 3.05
N TYR A 112 -10.46 -19.40 3.69
CA TYR A 112 -9.11 -18.84 3.70
C TYR A 112 -8.55 -18.67 2.28
N ASN A 113 -8.77 -19.63 1.38
CA ASN A 113 -8.35 -19.52 -0.02
C ASN A 113 -9.12 -18.42 -0.78
N TYR A 114 -10.45 -18.34 -0.64
CA TYR A 114 -11.26 -17.26 -1.21
C TYR A 114 -10.77 -15.89 -0.72
N GLU A 115 -10.62 -15.74 0.59
CA GLU A 115 -10.09 -14.54 1.22
C GLU A 115 -8.70 -14.25 0.69
N ASN A 116 -7.77 -15.21 0.63
CA ASN A 116 -6.45 -14.97 0.06
C ASN A 116 -6.50 -14.59 -1.42
N PHE A 117 -7.43 -15.06 -2.26
CA PHE A 117 -7.50 -14.63 -3.67
C PHE A 117 -8.19 -13.29 -3.89
N TYR A 118 -9.25 -12.98 -3.14
CA TYR A 118 -9.93 -11.70 -3.24
C TYR A 118 -9.16 -10.60 -2.51
N THR A 119 -8.63 -10.88 -1.31
CA THR A 119 -7.67 -9.99 -0.68
C THR A 119 -6.37 -9.92 -1.47
N SER A 120 -5.81 -10.98 -2.08
CA SER A 120 -4.62 -10.79 -2.94
C SER A 120 -4.92 -10.09 -4.25
N ARG A 121 -6.17 -9.97 -4.73
CA ARG A 121 -6.52 -9.09 -5.87
C ARG A 121 -6.77 -7.64 -5.44
N PHE A 122 -7.49 -7.43 -4.35
CA PHE A 122 -7.68 -6.12 -3.73
C PHE A 122 -6.33 -5.55 -3.30
N PHE A 123 -5.60 -6.32 -2.49
CA PHE A 123 -4.21 -6.04 -2.18
C PHE A 123 -3.33 -6.02 -3.42
N SER A 124 -3.39 -6.86 -4.47
CA SER A 124 -2.44 -6.69 -5.62
C SER A 124 -2.42 -5.28 -6.21
N ARG A 125 -3.57 -4.60 -6.20
CA ARG A 125 -3.74 -3.21 -6.64
C ARG A 125 -3.19 -2.17 -5.64
N ILE A 126 -2.95 -2.59 -4.39
CA ILE A 126 -2.36 -1.87 -3.25
C ILE A 126 -0.92 -2.39 -2.94
N SER A 127 -0.52 -3.55 -3.48
CA SER A 127 0.50 -4.43 -2.92
C SER A 127 1.53 -4.93 -3.94
N LYS A 128 2.27 -3.93 -4.42
CA LYS A 128 3.75 -3.96 -4.34
C LYS A 128 4.24 -4.10 -2.86
N ARG A 129 3.58 -4.93 -2.03
CA ARG A 129 3.58 -4.95 -0.56
C ARG A 129 3.04 -6.28 0.04
N VAL A 130 3.59 -7.44 -0.34
CA VAL A 130 3.43 -8.65 0.48
C VAL A 130 4.58 -8.71 1.49
N PRO A 131 4.33 -8.88 2.81
CA PRO A 131 5.37 -9.02 3.83
C PRO A 131 6.44 -10.05 3.42
N TYR A 132 7.69 -9.76 3.73
CA TYR A 132 8.84 -10.52 3.26
C TYR A 132 8.84 -11.94 3.84
N GLU A 133 8.41 -12.07 5.09
CA GLU A 133 8.36 -13.27 5.91
C GLU A 133 7.39 -14.30 5.30
N LYS A 134 6.20 -13.86 4.86
CA LYS A 134 5.20 -14.74 4.22
C LYS A 134 5.66 -15.19 2.82
N ARG A 135 6.54 -14.42 2.15
CA ARG A 135 7.21 -14.84 0.90
C ARG A 135 8.36 -15.82 1.18
N VAL A 136 9.22 -15.54 2.15
CA VAL A 136 10.32 -16.43 2.57
C VAL A 136 9.80 -17.77 3.08
N ARG A 137 8.72 -17.81 3.87
CA ARG A 137 8.11 -19.06 4.35
C ARG A 137 7.59 -19.91 3.18
N LYS A 138 6.90 -19.31 2.20
CA LYS A 138 6.49 -20.03 0.97
C LYS A 138 7.69 -20.49 0.13
N GLY A 139 8.75 -19.68 0.02
CA GLY A 139 9.99 -20.05 -0.66
C GLY A 139 10.70 -21.23 0.00
N LYS A 140 10.87 -21.22 1.34
CA LYS A 140 11.44 -22.33 2.11
C LYS A 140 10.63 -23.63 1.94
N ILE A 141 9.30 -23.56 1.97
CA ILE A 141 8.41 -24.72 1.75
C ILE A 141 8.56 -25.26 0.32
N GLY A 142 8.49 -24.38 -0.71
CA GLY A 142 8.68 -24.79 -2.10
C GLY A 142 10.06 -25.39 -2.38
N GLY A 143 11.11 -24.82 -1.79
CA GLY A 143 12.47 -25.35 -1.85
C GLY A 143 12.60 -26.74 -1.22
N LYS A 144 12.04 -26.96 -0.02
CA LYS A 144 12.01 -28.29 0.62
C LYS A 144 11.25 -29.32 -0.24
N ALA A 145 10.08 -28.95 -0.78
CA ALA A 145 9.29 -29.86 -1.63
C ALA A 145 10.00 -30.21 -2.95
N THR A 146 10.65 -29.23 -3.58
CA THR A 146 11.42 -29.43 -4.81
C THR A 146 12.67 -30.29 -4.54
N LEU A 147 13.33 -30.10 -3.39
CA LEU A 147 14.47 -30.91 -2.95
C LEU A 147 14.07 -32.37 -2.66
N LYS A 148 12.91 -32.60 -2.04
CA LYS A 148 12.37 -33.95 -1.85
C LYS A 148 11.98 -34.62 -3.18
N LYS A 149 11.52 -33.86 -4.19
CA LYS A 149 11.10 -34.43 -5.47
C LYS A 149 12.26 -34.73 -6.44
N TYR A 150 13.25 -33.86 -6.55
CA TYR A 150 14.30 -33.96 -7.59
C TYR A 150 15.73 -34.11 -7.04
N GLY A 151 15.87 -34.32 -5.73
CA GLY A 151 17.17 -34.49 -5.07
C GLY A 151 18.07 -33.24 -5.09
N ARG A 152 19.29 -33.41 -4.58
CA ARG A 152 20.30 -32.33 -4.52
C ARG A 152 20.82 -31.96 -5.91
N ASN A 153 20.97 -32.96 -6.80
CA ASN A 153 21.59 -32.81 -8.12
C ASN A 153 20.77 -31.90 -9.06
N TYR A 154 19.44 -31.87 -8.94
CA TYR A 154 18.61 -30.92 -9.67
C TYR A 154 18.99 -29.46 -9.39
N PHE A 155 19.22 -29.10 -8.12
CA PHE A 155 19.64 -27.76 -7.75
C PHE A 155 21.08 -27.46 -8.19
N VAL A 156 21.98 -28.45 -8.13
CA VAL A 156 23.36 -28.31 -8.65
C VAL A 156 23.34 -28.05 -10.16
N ASN A 157 22.55 -28.78 -10.94
CA ASN A 157 22.47 -28.62 -12.39
C ASN A 157 21.76 -27.32 -12.79
N LEU A 158 20.75 -26.87 -12.03
CA LEU A 158 20.09 -25.58 -12.24
C LEU A 158 21.02 -24.41 -11.88
N ALA A 159 21.84 -24.55 -10.84
CA ALA A 159 22.91 -23.60 -10.51
C ALA A 159 24.01 -23.58 -11.58
N LYS A 160 24.46 -24.74 -12.09
CA LYS A 160 25.42 -24.84 -13.20
C LYS A 160 24.91 -24.13 -14.46
N LYS A 161 23.64 -24.34 -14.85
CA LYS A 161 23.03 -23.61 -16.00
C LYS A 161 22.84 -22.11 -15.75
N GLY A 162 22.59 -21.69 -14.51
CA GLY A 162 22.60 -20.27 -14.15
C GLY A 162 23.99 -19.64 -14.24
N ALA A 163 25.01 -20.37 -13.76
CA ALA A 163 26.40 -19.95 -13.80
C ALA A 163 26.97 -19.90 -15.23
N SER A 164 26.61 -20.84 -16.11
CA SER A 164 27.05 -20.79 -17.52
C SER A 164 26.48 -19.58 -18.26
N LEU A 165 25.22 -19.20 -18.00
CA LEU A 165 24.60 -18.02 -18.61
C LEU A 165 25.13 -16.70 -18.06
N GLY A 166 25.50 -16.63 -16.78
CA GLY A 166 26.18 -15.46 -16.20
C GLY A 166 27.69 -15.40 -16.48
N GLY A 167 28.31 -16.55 -16.78
CA GLY A 167 29.75 -16.73 -16.83
C GLY A 167 30.42 -16.23 -18.12
N ILE A 168 29.67 -16.06 -19.21
CA ILE A 168 30.21 -15.69 -20.55
C ILE A 168 31.07 -14.42 -20.52
N ALA A 169 30.74 -13.46 -19.64
CA ALA A 169 31.48 -12.22 -19.48
C ALA A 169 32.78 -12.33 -18.64
N VAL A 170 32.97 -13.43 -17.91
CA VAL A 170 34.08 -13.60 -16.92
C VAL A 170 34.97 -14.82 -17.24
N SER A 171 34.44 -15.84 -17.91
CA SER A 171 35.19 -17.01 -18.37
C SER A 171 36.31 -16.67 -19.38
N LYS A 172 36.25 -15.50 -20.02
CA LYS A 172 37.38 -14.95 -20.80
C LYS A 172 38.62 -14.62 -19.96
N LYS A 173 38.53 -14.59 -18.62
CA LYS A 173 39.63 -14.21 -17.73
C LYS A 173 40.15 -15.35 -16.83
N TYR A 174 39.37 -16.42 -16.60
CA TYR A 174 39.78 -17.54 -15.75
C TYR A 174 39.30 -18.89 -16.29
N PRO A 175 40.14 -19.95 -16.24
CA PRO A 175 39.79 -21.27 -16.76
C PRO A 175 38.69 -21.95 -15.94
N HIS A 176 38.02 -22.95 -16.53
CA HIS A 176 36.88 -23.64 -15.93
C HIS A 176 37.17 -24.24 -14.54
N GLU A 177 38.38 -24.77 -14.36
CA GLU A 177 38.87 -25.39 -13.12
C GLU A 177 38.95 -24.43 -11.93
N HIS A 178 39.24 -23.15 -12.19
CA HIS A 178 39.25 -22.10 -11.16
C HIS A 178 37.87 -21.98 -10.49
N TYR A 179 36.81 -22.01 -11.31
CA TYR A 179 35.42 -22.01 -10.82
C TYR A 179 35.02 -23.32 -10.16
N GLN A 180 35.57 -24.47 -10.58
CA GLN A 180 35.35 -25.74 -9.88
C GLN A 180 36.01 -25.76 -8.49
N LYS A 181 37.28 -25.34 -8.36
CA LYS A 181 37.96 -25.22 -7.06
C LYS A 181 37.21 -24.27 -6.11
N ILE A 182 36.85 -23.07 -6.58
CA ILE A 182 36.05 -22.11 -5.79
C ILE A 182 34.69 -22.71 -5.40
N GLY A 183 33.98 -23.32 -6.34
CA GLY A 183 32.64 -23.89 -6.10
C GLY A 183 32.65 -25.08 -5.12
N LYS A 184 33.73 -25.87 -5.13
CA LYS A 184 33.92 -27.00 -4.21
C LYS A 184 34.27 -26.49 -2.80
N MET A 185 35.33 -25.68 -2.66
CA MET A 185 35.75 -25.10 -1.38
C MET A 185 34.62 -24.30 -0.70
N THR A 186 33.92 -23.43 -1.45
CA THR A 186 32.84 -22.62 -0.87
C THR A 186 31.56 -23.41 -0.56
N GLY A 187 31.36 -24.57 -1.23
CA GLY A 187 30.23 -25.46 -0.99
C GLY A 187 30.43 -26.46 0.16
N GLU A 188 31.68 -26.82 0.46
CA GLU A 188 32.04 -27.82 1.48
C GLU A 188 32.34 -27.15 2.84
N ILE A 189 33.16 -26.08 2.87
CA ILE A 189 33.65 -25.48 4.12
C ILE A 189 32.56 -24.61 4.80
N HIS A 190 31.57 -24.10 4.04
CA HIS A 190 30.63 -23.08 4.53
C HIS A 190 29.16 -23.39 4.19
N GLY A 191 28.44 -23.92 5.19
CA GLY A 191 27.03 -24.27 5.08
C GLY A 191 26.10 -23.14 4.63
N ARG A 192 24.87 -23.52 4.24
CA ARG A 192 23.87 -22.66 3.57
C ARG A 192 23.59 -21.30 4.24
N GLU A 193 23.81 -21.18 5.55
CA GLU A 193 23.62 -19.92 6.27
C GLU A 193 24.77 -18.94 6.04
N LYS A 194 26.03 -19.40 6.05
CA LYS A 194 27.19 -18.59 5.61
C LYS A 194 27.03 -18.19 4.14
N LEU A 195 26.60 -19.07 3.24
CA LEU A 195 26.31 -18.70 1.84
C LEU A 195 25.19 -17.65 1.70
N SER A 196 24.14 -17.72 2.53
CA SER A 196 23.09 -16.69 2.60
C SER A 196 23.61 -15.36 3.15
N GLU A 197 24.51 -15.42 4.12
CA GLU A 197 25.20 -14.26 4.66
C GLU A 197 26.15 -13.63 3.65
N TRP A 198 26.91 -14.44 2.91
CA TRP A 198 27.83 -14.03 1.84
C TRP A 198 27.10 -13.39 0.67
N GLY A 199 25.93 -13.92 0.27
CA GLY A 199 25.06 -13.25 -0.70
C GLY A 199 24.58 -11.87 -0.24
N LYS A 200 24.32 -11.69 1.07
CA LYS A 200 24.01 -10.37 1.66
C LYS A 200 25.26 -9.48 1.72
N ARG A 201 26.43 -10.01 2.13
CA ARG A 201 27.70 -9.28 2.19
C ARG A 201 28.08 -8.78 0.80
N GLY A 202 28.18 -9.65 -0.21
CA GLY A 202 28.56 -9.30 -1.57
C GLY A 202 27.67 -8.22 -2.20
N GLY A 203 26.35 -8.31 -2.06
CA GLY A 203 25.44 -7.26 -2.55
C GLY A 203 25.65 -5.89 -1.89
N ILE A 204 26.16 -5.86 -0.65
CA ILE A 204 26.51 -4.63 0.08
C ILE A 204 27.93 -4.17 -0.26
N THR A 205 28.89 -5.08 -0.44
CA THR A 205 30.25 -4.77 -0.89
C THR A 205 30.24 -4.15 -2.29
N THR A 206 29.36 -4.62 -3.19
CA THR A 206 29.12 -3.97 -4.48
C THR A 206 28.55 -2.57 -4.31
N ALA A 207 27.59 -2.36 -3.40
CA ALA A 207 27.03 -1.03 -3.12
C ALA A 207 28.08 -0.05 -2.59
N SER A 208 28.94 -0.45 -1.65
CA SER A 208 30.06 0.37 -1.17
C SER A 208 31.10 0.70 -2.26
N LYS A 209 31.10 -0.03 -3.37
CA LYS A 209 31.96 0.20 -4.55
C LYS A 209 31.23 0.90 -5.71
N GLN A 210 29.95 1.26 -5.57
CA GLN A 210 29.27 2.04 -6.60
C GLN A 210 29.83 3.48 -6.64
N LYS A 211 30.02 4.03 -7.84
CA LYS A 211 30.22 5.47 -8.00
C LYS A 211 28.98 6.20 -7.48
N LEU A 212 29.18 7.29 -6.74
CA LEU A 212 28.13 8.21 -6.33
C LEU A 212 27.37 8.74 -7.56
N THR A 213 26.06 8.96 -7.42
CA THR A 213 25.28 9.75 -8.39
C THR A 213 25.59 11.23 -8.27
N GLU A 214 25.28 12.03 -9.31
CA GLU A 214 25.46 13.49 -9.32
C GLU A 214 24.91 14.17 -8.05
N GLN A 215 23.75 13.74 -7.55
CA GLN A 215 23.15 14.29 -6.33
C GLN A 215 23.97 13.94 -5.09
N GLU A 216 24.52 12.73 -5.02
CA GLU A 216 25.37 12.27 -3.92
C GLU A 216 26.76 12.92 -3.98
N GLU A 217 27.34 13.12 -5.16
CA GLU A 217 28.57 13.92 -5.35
C GLU A 217 28.37 15.37 -4.87
N LEU A 218 27.23 16.00 -5.18
CA LEU A 218 26.85 17.32 -4.68
C LEU A 218 26.65 17.35 -3.17
N ILE A 219 25.99 16.34 -2.58
CA ILE A 219 25.82 16.21 -1.13
C ILE A 219 27.19 16.05 -0.46
N LYS A 220 28.05 15.16 -0.97
CA LYS A 220 29.40 14.92 -0.44
C LYS A 220 30.23 16.19 -0.47
N LYS A 221 30.33 16.86 -1.62
CA LYS A 221 31.04 18.13 -1.79
C LYS A 221 30.53 19.21 -0.82
N ARG A 222 29.24 19.17 -0.43
CA ARG A 222 28.67 20.10 0.56
C ARG A 222 28.99 19.71 2.00
N LEU A 223 28.97 18.43 2.36
CA LEU A 223 29.38 17.93 3.68
C LEU A 223 30.87 18.20 3.92
N ASP A 224 31.71 17.82 2.96
CA ASP A 224 33.17 17.96 3.01
C ASP A 224 33.59 19.43 3.09
N LYS A 225 33.01 20.34 2.28
CA LYS A 225 33.27 21.79 2.37
C LYS A 225 32.96 22.38 3.76
N ASN A 226 32.06 21.76 4.52
CA ASN A 226 31.68 22.21 5.87
C ASN A 226 32.35 21.37 6.97
N LYS A 227 33.39 20.59 6.65
CA LYS A 227 34.13 19.70 7.56
C LYS A 227 33.25 18.68 8.30
N ILE A 228 32.07 18.35 7.77
CA ILE A 228 31.13 17.40 8.38
C ILE A 228 31.57 15.96 8.08
N LYS A 229 32.10 15.26 9.10
CA LYS A 229 32.52 13.85 8.99
C LYS A 229 31.34 12.98 8.52
N ASN A 230 31.53 12.32 7.37
CA ASN A 230 30.52 11.52 6.69
C ASN A 230 31.10 10.19 6.19
N ILE A 231 30.25 9.16 6.12
CA ILE A 231 30.55 7.83 5.55
C ILE A 231 29.53 7.57 4.44
N THR A 232 29.99 7.45 3.20
CA THR A 232 29.16 7.11 2.03
C THR A 232 28.74 5.63 2.05
N HIS A 233 27.57 5.34 1.48
CA HIS A 233 27.05 3.97 1.30
C HIS A 233 27.11 3.12 2.57
N HIS A 234 26.73 3.72 3.70
CA HIS A 234 26.87 3.11 5.02
C HIS A 234 25.89 1.94 5.23
N LYS A 235 26.40 0.78 5.68
CA LYS A 235 25.62 -0.42 6.00
C LYS A 235 25.01 -0.31 7.40
N VAL A 236 23.69 -0.16 7.48
CA VAL A 236 22.92 -0.10 8.74
C VAL A 236 21.99 -1.31 8.89
N GLU A 237 21.78 -1.76 10.13
CA GLU A 237 20.81 -2.83 10.42
C GLU A 237 19.38 -2.30 10.53
N GLY A 238 18.43 -2.99 9.92
CA GLY A 238 17.02 -2.85 10.19
C GLY A 238 16.37 -4.20 10.54
N HIS A 239 15.23 -4.15 11.23
CA HIS A 239 14.48 -5.27 11.83
C HIS A 239 14.71 -6.67 11.20
N ASN A 240 14.54 -6.83 9.87
CA ASN A 240 14.66 -8.12 9.17
C ASN A 240 15.81 -8.20 8.14
N LYS A 241 16.62 -7.15 7.96
CA LYS A 241 17.74 -7.11 7.00
C LYS A 241 18.62 -5.86 7.17
N TYR A 242 19.85 -5.93 6.65
CA TYR A 242 20.64 -4.73 6.40
C TYR A 242 20.06 -3.87 5.27
N TYR A 243 20.33 -2.58 5.37
CA TYR A 243 20.13 -1.56 4.36
C TYR A 243 21.46 -0.85 4.11
N VAL A 244 21.61 -0.26 2.93
CA VAL A 244 22.68 0.69 2.62
C VAL A 244 22.01 2.05 2.54
N VAL A 245 22.43 2.99 3.37
CA VAL A 245 22.01 4.40 3.32
C VAL A 245 23.08 5.22 2.63
N ASP A 246 22.70 6.28 1.95
CA ASP A 246 23.58 6.94 0.99
C ASP A 246 24.69 7.71 1.73
N PHE A 247 24.38 8.27 2.90
CA PHE A 247 25.38 8.72 3.90
C PHE A 247 24.97 8.40 5.34
N LEU A 248 25.97 8.15 6.20
CA LEU A 248 25.90 8.38 7.64
C LEU A 248 26.75 9.61 8.00
N VAL A 249 26.14 10.55 8.72
CA VAL A 249 26.84 11.64 9.44
C VAL A 249 26.71 11.39 10.94
N LYS A 250 27.83 11.42 11.68
CA LYS A 250 27.82 11.38 13.14
C LYS A 250 27.94 12.80 13.70
N HIS A 251 26.95 13.23 14.48
CA HIS A 251 26.90 14.59 15.03
C HIS A 251 26.23 14.57 16.41
N ASN A 252 26.88 15.16 17.42
CA ASN A 252 26.37 15.30 18.80
C ASN A 252 25.77 13.98 19.34
N ASN A 253 26.55 12.90 19.25
CA ASN A 253 26.21 11.52 19.65
C ASN A 253 24.96 10.91 18.97
N LEU A 254 24.46 11.49 17.88
CA LEU A 254 23.42 10.88 17.03
C LEU A 254 24.00 10.41 15.68
N ASP A 255 23.50 9.26 15.23
CA ASP A 255 23.62 8.81 13.84
C ASP A 255 22.56 9.51 12.98
N ILE A 256 22.98 10.35 12.04
CA ILE A 256 22.11 10.99 11.05
C ILE A 256 22.29 10.25 9.72
N TYR A 257 21.28 9.46 9.34
CA TYR A 257 21.24 8.80 8.04
C TYR A 257 20.63 9.75 6.99
N ILE A 258 21.34 9.94 5.89
CA ILE A 258 20.93 10.79 4.76
C ILE A 258 20.57 9.89 3.58
N GLU A 259 19.39 10.14 3.00
CA GLU A 259 18.87 9.41 1.83
C GLU A 259 18.70 10.39 0.66
N ALA A 260 19.51 10.24 -0.38
CA ALA A 260 19.46 10.99 -1.62
C ALA A 260 18.41 10.38 -2.56
N THR A 261 17.49 11.20 -3.07
CA THR A 261 16.44 10.71 -3.98
C THR A 261 16.14 11.69 -5.11
N ALA A 262 17.03 11.63 -6.09
CA ALA A 262 16.81 12.16 -7.42
C ALA A 262 15.70 11.38 -8.17
N VAL A 263 15.01 12.11 -9.04
CA VAL A 263 14.03 11.58 -10.00
C VAL A 263 14.55 11.87 -11.42
N HIS A 264 15.58 11.12 -11.82
CA HIS A 264 16.15 11.27 -13.17
C HIS A 264 15.22 10.65 -14.24
N GLY A 265 14.93 11.44 -15.29
CA GLY A 265 14.26 11.03 -16.53
C GLY A 265 12.73 11.17 -16.55
N LYS A 266 12.16 11.11 -17.77
CA LYS A 266 10.71 11.16 -18.09
C LYS A 266 9.92 9.91 -17.64
N LYS A 267 10.22 9.35 -16.46
CA LYS A 267 9.59 8.12 -15.93
C LYS A 267 8.19 8.42 -15.38
N SER A 268 7.29 7.43 -15.44
CA SER A 268 5.85 7.61 -15.14
C SER A 268 5.59 8.29 -13.78
N SER A 269 4.50 9.06 -13.69
CA SER A 269 4.03 9.76 -12.48
C SER A 269 3.89 8.86 -11.24
N SER A 270 3.77 7.54 -11.41
CA SER A 270 3.73 6.56 -10.32
C SER A 270 5.08 6.31 -9.63
N TYR A 271 6.21 6.67 -10.26
CA TYR A 271 7.55 6.32 -9.80
C TYR A 271 7.98 7.04 -8.50
N PRO A 272 7.87 8.38 -8.36
CA PRO A 272 8.27 9.09 -7.14
C PRO A 272 7.53 8.59 -5.89
N TYR A 273 6.22 8.38 -6.02
CA TYR A 273 5.39 7.82 -4.95
C TYR A 273 5.81 6.39 -4.57
N SER A 274 6.21 5.56 -5.54
CA SER A 274 6.72 4.23 -5.22
C SER A 274 8.06 4.27 -4.47
N LYS A 275 8.97 5.20 -4.82
CA LYS A 275 10.25 5.37 -4.13
C LYS A 275 10.07 5.92 -2.70
N SER A 276 9.15 6.88 -2.48
CA SER A 276 8.85 7.38 -1.12
C SER A 276 8.37 6.28 -0.19
N LEU A 277 7.52 5.37 -0.70
CA LEU A 277 7.01 4.24 0.08
C LEU A 277 8.06 3.19 0.42
N ASP A 278 9.16 3.10 -0.31
CA ASP A 278 10.29 2.21 0.03
C ASP A 278 11.31 2.88 0.96
N LEU A 279 11.48 4.22 0.87
CA LEU A 279 12.18 5.02 1.88
C LEU A 279 11.49 4.92 3.25
N ILE A 280 10.16 5.08 3.31
CA ILE A 280 9.39 4.99 4.56
C ILE A 280 9.59 3.63 5.25
N LYS A 281 9.53 2.52 4.50
CA LYS A 281 9.80 1.17 5.04
C LYS A 281 11.24 1.01 5.53
N ARG A 282 12.20 1.66 4.88
CA ARG A 282 13.62 1.67 5.27
C ARG A 282 13.79 2.40 6.61
N ILE A 283 13.29 3.64 6.70
CA ILE A 283 13.28 4.46 7.92
C ILE A 283 12.64 3.71 9.10
N GLN A 284 11.43 3.16 8.90
CA GLN A 284 10.72 2.38 9.90
C GLN A 284 11.52 1.14 10.35
N SER A 285 12.06 0.36 9.40
CA SER A 285 12.78 -0.87 9.74
C SER A 285 14.09 -0.61 10.47
N ILE A 286 14.77 0.50 10.19
CA ILE A 286 16.01 0.90 10.88
C ILE A 286 15.69 1.46 12.28
N ARG A 287 14.67 2.31 12.43
CA ARG A 287 14.29 2.83 13.77
C ARG A 287 13.82 1.75 14.75
N LEU A 288 13.31 0.62 14.26
CA LEU A 288 13.00 -0.56 15.07
C LEU A 288 14.26 -1.29 15.61
N LYS A 289 15.47 -0.91 15.17
CA LYS A 289 16.77 -1.41 15.65
C LYS A 289 17.60 -0.32 16.34
N ASN A 290 17.56 0.92 15.86
CA ASN A 290 18.21 2.09 16.45
C ASN A 290 17.18 3.22 16.61
N ASN A 291 16.59 3.36 17.80
CA ASN A 291 15.56 4.38 18.06
C ASN A 291 16.12 5.80 18.26
N LYS A 292 17.45 5.95 18.45
CA LYS A 292 18.13 7.25 18.62
C LYS A 292 18.50 7.91 17.28
N CYS A 293 18.56 7.17 16.19
CA CYS A 293 18.98 7.70 14.89
C CYS A 293 18.01 8.71 14.28
N LYS A 294 18.56 9.58 13.42
CA LYS A 294 17.85 10.61 12.67
C LYS A 294 17.86 10.33 11.18
N PHE A 295 16.80 10.75 10.48
CA PHE A 295 16.67 10.61 9.03
C PHE A 295 16.46 11.96 8.33
N LEU A 296 17.37 12.29 7.41
CA LEU A 296 17.31 13.45 6.54
C LEU A 296 17.17 12.99 5.09
N CYS A 297 15.98 13.09 4.52
CA CYS A 297 15.74 12.72 3.12
C CYS A 297 15.95 13.94 2.20
N ILE A 298 16.89 13.85 1.26
CA ILE A 298 17.18 14.90 0.29
C ILE A 298 16.59 14.49 -1.06
N ILE A 299 15.39 14.99 -1.34
CA ILE A 299 14.58 14.61 -2.50
C ILE A 299 14.65 15.66 -3.61
N SER A 300 14.44 15.25 -4.86
CA SER A 300 14.37 16.22 -5.95
C SER A 300 13.13 17.11 -5.86
N SER A 301 13.24 18.37 -6.29
CA SER A 301 12.10 19.28 -6.51
C SER A 301 11.06 18.74 -7.52
N LYS A 302 11.39 17.69 -8.29
CA LYS A 302 10.48 16.93 -9.17
C LYS A 302 9.72 15.79 -8.47
N PHE A 303 9.84 15.64 -7.15
CA PHE A 303 9.14 14.59 -6.38
C PHE A 303 7.65 14.91 -6.22
N SER A 304 6.80 13.89 -6.09
CA SER A 304 5.36 14.11 -5.94
C SER A 304 5.01 14.64 -4.54
N VAL A 305 4.20 15.70 -4.44
CA VAL A 305 3.83 16.36 -3.17
C VAL A 305 3.21 15.37 -2.17
N GLU A 306 2.34 14.46 -2.63
CA GLU A 306 1.80 13.38 -1.79
C GLU A 306 2.91 12.44 -1.25
N GLY A 307 3.92 12.16 -2.07
CA GLY A 307 5.11 11.40 -1.69
C GLY A 307 5.98 12.14 -0.67
N MET A 308 6.09 13.48 -0.78
CA MET A 308 6.78 14.34 0.19
C MET A 308 6.09 14.32 1.56
N ILE A 309 4.78 14.63 1.59
CA ILE A 309 3.98 14.72 2.82
C ILE A 309 4.01 13.40 3.59
N LYS A 310 3.90 12.28 2.86
CA LYS A 310 4.05 10.95 3.48
C LYS A 310 5.47 10.69 3.95
N LEU A 311 6.51 11.14 3.25
CA LEU A 311 7.90 10.94 3.72
C LEU A 311 8.20 11.76 4.98
N SER A 312 7.69 13.00 5.07
CA SER A 312 7.85 13.87 6.24
C SER A 312 7.04 13.44 7.48
N GLN A 313 6.20 12.41 7.38
CA GLN A 313 5.59 11.74 8.54
C GLN A 313 6.54 10.72 9.21
N TYR A 314 7.65 10.35 8.54
CA TYR A 314 8.59 9.34 9.04
C TYR A 314 10.03 9.86 9.11
N ALA A 315 10.53 10.59 8.11
CA ALA A 315 11.82 11.27 8.21
C ALA A 315 11.77 12.38 9.27
N ASP A 316 12.88 12.64 9.97
CA ASP A 316 12.98 13.79 10.88
C ASP A 316 12.99 15.10 10.10
N CYS A 317 13.62 15.09 8.92
CA CYS A 317 13.68 16.21 8.00
C CYS A 317 13.58 15.76 6.54
N VAL A 318 12.92 16.56 5.71
CA VAL A 318 12.88 16.40 4.25
C VAL A 318 13.37 17.70 3.62
N LEU A 319 14.43 17.60 2.81
CA LEU A 319 15.09 18.72 2.14
C LEU A 319 14.94 18.58 0.61
N LEU A 320 14.77 19.69 -0.09
CA LEU A 320 14.75 19.73 -1.55
C LEU A 320 16.17 19.86 -2.13
N ASP A 321 16.41 19.29 -3.31
CA ASP A 321 17.66 19.41 -4.07
C ASP A 321 18.14 20.87 -4.23
N ASN A 322 17.24 21.78 -4.61
CA ASN A 322 17.49 23.23 -4.72
C ASN A 322 17.75 23.95 -3.38
N HIS A 323 17.75 23.23 -2.24
CA HIS A 323 18.03 23.76 -0.91
C HIS A 323 19.22 23.04 -0.23
N LEU A 324 20.02 22.29 -0.99
CA LEU A 324 21.27 21.66 -0.55
C LEU A 324 22.26 22.63 0.14
N ASN A 325 22.20 23.94 -0.17
CA ASN A 325 23.01 24.95 0.51
C ASN A 325 22.74 25.03 2.03
N LYS A 326 21.54 24.65 2.49
CA LYS A 326 21.13 24.63 3.91
C LYS A 326 21.50 23.35 4.68
N LEU A 327 22.05 22.33 4.00
CA LEU A 327 22.37 21.02 4.57
C LEU A 327 23.20 21.09 5.88
N PRO A 328 24.29 21.88 5.99
CA PRO A 328 25.10 21.95 7.21
C PRO A 328 24.31 22.48 8.42
N PHE A 329 23.55 23.55 8.20
CA PHE A 329 22.71 24.18 9.21
C PHE A 329 21.59 23.24 9.69
N ILE A 330 21.01 22.46 8.78
CA ILE A 330 19.98 21.46 9.10
C ILE A 330 20.56 20.32 9.96
N ILE A 331 21.75 19.82 9.63
CA ILE A 331 22.47 18.82 10.44
C ILE A 331 22.70 19.36 11.87
N ASN A 332 23.22 20.58 11.99
CA ASN A 332 23.47 21.22 13.28
C ASN A 332 22.19 21.53 14.10
N LYS A 333 21.01 21.49 13.48
CA LYS A 333 19.72 21.76 14.16
C LYS A 333 18.79 20.56 14.30
N ILE A 334 19.15 19.38 13.77
CA ILE A 334 18.28 18.18 13.75
C ILE A 334 17.98 17.63 15.15
N ASN A 335 18.80 17.98 16.16
CA ASN A 335 18.60 17.59 17.55
C ASN A 335 17.51 18.42 18.24
N HIS A 336 17.25 19.66 17.80
CA HIS A 336 16.22 20.51 18.40
C HIS A 336 14.83 20.08 17.92
N LYS A 337 14.10 19.38 18.77
CA LYS A 337 12.71 18.89 18.58
C LYS A 337 11.77 19.98 18.00
N THR A 338 11.95 21.22 18.42
CA THR A 338 11.22 22.42 17.95
C THR A 338 11.57 22.83 16.52
N TYR A 339 12.84 22.71 16.11
CA TYR A 339 13.32 23.23 14.83
C TYR A 339 12.89 22.36 13.64
N LEU A 340 12.71 21.05 13.85
CA LEU A 340 12.25 20.13 12.82
C LEU A 340 10.86 20.50 12.26
N LYS A 341 9.90 20.90 13.12
CA LYS A 341 8.60 21.44 12.69
C LYS A 341 8.76 22.62 11.74
N ASN A 342 9.77 23.47 11.96
CA ASN A 342 10.00 24.65 11.14
C ASN A 342 10.66 24.33 9.79
N ILE A 343 11.45 23.26 9.66
CA ILE A 343 12.04 22.90 8.35
C ILE A 343 10.99 22.29 7.42
N THR A 344 10.10 21.42 7.92
CA THR A 344 8.91 21.01 7.16
C THR A 344 8.08 22.22 6.79
N LYS A 345 7.86 23.17 7.71
CA LYS A 345 7.14 24.42 7.45
C LYS A 345 7.84 25.29 6.39
N ILE A 346 9.17 25.39 6.34
CA ILE A 346 9.92 26.17 5.33
C ILE A 346 9.89 25.49 3.96
N GLY A 347 10.21 24.19 3.89
CA GLY A 347 10.19 23.43 2.64
C GLY A 347 8.79 23.36 2.04
N LEU A 348 7.78 23.05 2.87
CA LEU A 348 6.39 23.13 2.46
C LEU A 348 5.97 24.57 2.15
N ASN A 349 6.35 25.61 2.90
CA ASN A 349 5.96 26.99 2.56
C ASN A 349 6.43 27.43 1.16
N SER A 350 7.54 26.91 0.63
CA SER A 350 7.90 27.17 -0.78
C SER A 350 6.91 26.54 -1.79
N ILE A 351 6.27 25.42 -1.42
CA ILE A 351 5.27 24.67 -2.20
C ILE A 351 3.84 25.13 -1.90
N LEU A 352 3.57 25.62 -0.68
CA LEU A 352 2.32 26.22 -0.24
C LEU A 352 2.21 27.69 -0.69
N LYS A 353 3.32 28.38 -0.97
CA LYS A 353 3.32 29.62 -1.77
C LYS A 353 2.87 29.36 -3.21
N ARG A 354 3.06 28.15 -3.75
CA ARG A 354 2.33 27.65 -4.95
C ARG A 354 0.89 27.18 -4.62
N LYS A 355 0.26 27.79 -3.59
CA LYS A 355 -1.10 27.61 -3.05
C LYS A 355 -1.71 26.19 -3.17
N ILE A 356 -0.95 25.14 -2.79
CA ILE A 356 -1.49 23.77 -2.69
C ILE A 356 -2.14 23.55 -1.31
N MET A 357 -3.45 23.72 -1.26
CA MET A 357 -4.31 23.34 -0.14
C MET A 357 -4.74 21.87 -0.26
N PHE A 358 -5.35 21.29 0.78
CA PHE A 358 -5.86 19.91 0.76
C PHE A 358 -7.29 19.81 1.31
N LYS A 359 -8.29 19.83 0.42
CA LYS A 359 -9.70 19.64 0.81
C LYS A 359 -10.15 18.21 0.51
N ASN A 360 -10.91 17.62 1.42
CA ASN A 360 -11.61 16.34 1.21
C ASN A 360 -10.70 15.15 0.75
N GLY A 361 -9.38 15.22 0.99
CA GLY A 361 -8.39 14.21 0.61
C GLY A 361 -7.70 14.40 -0.75
N GLY A 362 -7.92 15.51 -1.45
CA GLY A 362 -7.25 15.85 -2.73
C GLY A 362 -6.38 17.11 -2.64
N ILE A 363 -5.39 17.21 -3.54
CA ILE A 363 -4.66 18.46 -3.79
C ILE A 363 -5.63 19.48 -4.40
N ALA A 364 -5.63 20.70 -3.87
CA ALA A 364 -6.39 21.82 -4.39
C ALA A 364 -5.50 23.05 -4.56
N THR A 365 -5.35 23.50 -5.79
CA THR A 365 -4.56 24.70 -6.12
C THR A 365 -5.42 25.95 -6.05
N LYS A 366 -5.01 26.89 -5.19
CA LYS A 366 -5.47 28.28 -5.08
C LYS A 366 -6.99 28.47 -4.98
N ASP A 367 -7.42 28.85 -3.77
CA ASP A 367 -8.76 29.37 -3.46
C ASP A 367 -9.87 28.30 -3.63
N LEU A 368 -10.12 27.58 -2.54
CA LEU A 368 -11.10 26.49 -2.49
C LEU A 368 -12.51 27.06 -2.63
N ASN A 369 -13.10 26.90 -3.83
CA ASN A 369 -14.48 27.26 -4.06
C ASN A 369 -15.42 26.60 -3.02
N ILE A 370 -16.18 27.45 -2.32
CA ILE A 370 -17.24 27.07 -1.40
C ILE A 370 -18.35 26.43 -2.23
N ASN A 371 -18.66 25.16 -1.98
CA ASN A 371 -19.69 24.46 -2.73
C ASN A 371 -21.11 24.80 -2.20
N LYS A 372 -22.16 24.57 -3.01
CA LYS A 372 -23.55 24.95 -2.65
C LYS A 372 -24.02 24.43 -1.27
N SER A 373 -23.54 23.27 -0.82
CA SER A 373 -23.86 22.73 0.51
C SER A 373 -23.08 23.41 1.64
N GLU A 374 -21.88 23.92 1.38
CA GLU A 374 -21.15 24.80 2.30
C GLU A 374 -21.79 26.20 2.35
N THR A 375 -22.27 26.73 1.23
CA THR A 375 -23.03 27.98 1.18
C THR A 375 -24.29 27.92 2.04
N LYS A 376 -25.00 26.77 2.05
CA LYS A 376 -26.13 26.52 2.98
C LYS A 376 -25.70 26.66 4.44
N VAL A 377 -24.55 26.08 4.82
CA VAL A 377 -24.00 26.16 6.19
C VAL A 377 -23.60 27.59 6.55
N ILE A 378 -22.87 28.29 5.68
CA ILE A 378 -22.51 29.72 5.87
C ILE A 378 -23.75 30.57 6.10
N ASN A 379 -24.76 30.44 5.23
CA ASN A 379 -26.00 31.21 5.33
C ASN A 379 -26.78 30.89 6.61
N PHE A 380 -26.77 29.63 7.07
CA PHE A 380 -27.37 29.26 8.35
C PHE A 380 -26.61 29.85 9.55
N LEU A 381 -25.28 29.71 9.60
CA LEU A 381 -24.47 30.20 10.71
C LEU A 381 -24.54 31.74 10.83
N ASN A 382 -24.43 32.45 9.70
CA ASN A 382 -24.60 33.90 9.62
C ASN A 382 -25.97 34.35 10.13
N ARG A 383 -27.06 33.72 9.68
CA ARG A 383 -28.44 34.05 10.11
C ARG A 383 -28.68 33.86 11.61
N ASN A 384 -27.93 32.97 12.26
CA ASN A 384 -28.02 32.73 13.70
C ASN A 384 -26.90 33.42 14.50
N LYS A 385 -26.15 34.35 13.88
CA LYS A 385 -25.03 35.11 14.48
C LYS A 385 -23.93 34.24 15.11
N ILE A 386 -23.78 32.98 14.67
CA ILE A 386 -22.79 32.05 15.21
C ILE A 386 -21.39 32.41 14.65
N LYS A 387 -20.38 32.51 15.52
CA LYS A 387 -18.99 32.74 15.10
C LYS A 387 -18.36 31.45 14.55
N PHE A 388 -17.85 31.51 13.32
CA PHE A 388 -17.14 30.41 12.67
C PHE A 388 -15.96 30.90 11.82
N SER A 389 -15.07 29.98 11.51
CA SER A 389 -14.05 30.11 10.47
C SER A 389 -14.28 29.03 9.41
N THR A 390 -14.04 29.37 8.14
CA THR A 390 -14.15 28.41 7.03
C THR A 390 -12.76 27.92 6.61
N GLN A 391 -12.69 26.68 6.11
CA GLN A 391 -11.48 26.12 5.51
C GLN A 391 -10.26 26.14 6.45
N SER A 392 -10.54 26.00 7.74
CA SER A 392 -9.59 26.25 8.81
C SER A 392 -8.53 25.17 8.88
N ILE A 393 -7.29 25.58 9.16
CA ILE A 393 -6.12 24.72 9.21
C ILE A 393 -5.93 24.20 10.63
N LEU A 394 -6.16 22.89 10.83
CA LEU A 394 -5.88 22.18 12.08
C LEU A 394 -4.48 21.55 12.01
N GLU A 395 -3.59 21.94 12.93
CA GLU A 395 -2.35 21.22 13.21
C GLU A 395 -2.57 20.26 14.39
N SER A 396 -2.39 18.96 14.17
CA SER A 396 -2.41 17.98 15.25
C SER A 396 -1.21 18.08 16.19
N LYS A 397 -1.30 17.46 17.37
CA LYS A 397 -0.16 17.25 18.29
C LYS A 397 1.08 16.61 17.64
N PHE A 398 0.89 15.87 16.53
CA PHE A 398 1.96 15.21 15.77
C PHE A 398 2.51 16.07 14.60
N GLY A 399 2.04 17.30 14.42
CA GLY A 399 2.46 18.18 13.32
C GLY A 399 1.86 17.84 11.95
N THR A 400 1.02 16.80 11.84
CA THR A 400 0.20 16.61 10.62
C THR A 400 -0.90 17.64 10.55
N ILE A 401 -1.04 18.25 9.38
CA ILE A 401 -1.99 19.33 9.08
C ILE A 401 -3.21 18.76 8.35
N SER A 402 -4.41 19.19 8.74
CA SER A 402 -5.67 18.93 8.03
C SER A 402 -6.43 20.24 7.79
N ILE A 403 -7.05 20.38 6.63
CA ILE A 403 -8.07 21.40 6.40
C ILE A 403 -9.43 20.78 6.69
N VAL A 404 -10.25 21.47 7.48
CA VAL A 404 -11.66 21.15 7.75
C VAL A 404 -12.55 22.20 7.15
N ASP A 405 -13.78 21.85 6.77
CA ASP A 405 -14.65 22.78 6.04
C ASP A 405 -15.10 23.96 6.95
N PHE A 406 -15.40 23.68 8.23
CA PHE A 406 -15.69 24.72 9.24
C PHE A 406 -15.14 24.38 10.64
N ILE A 407 -14.78 25.42 11.40
CA ILE A 407 -14.67 25.39 12.86
C ILE A 407 -15.57 26.47 13.44
N LEU A 408 -16.47 26.09 14.35
CA LEU A 408 -17.19 27.02 15.23
C LEU A 408 -16.47 27.10 16.57
N THR A 409 -16.41 28.30 17.14
CA THR A 409 -15.89 28.56 18.49
C THR A 409 -17.03 28.98 19.40
N SER A 410 -17.36 28.19 20.42
CA SER A 410 -18.28 28.64 21.47
C SER A 410 -17.57 29.56 22.48
N THR A 411 -18.34 30.18 23.36
CA THR A 411 -17.84 31.00 24.49
C THR A 411 -17.11 30.19 25.56
N ARG A 412 -17.25 28.85 25.57
CA ARG A 412 -16.59 27.92 26.50
C ARG A 412 -15.36 27.23 25.87
N ASP A 413 -14.70 27.90 24.92
CA ASP A 413 -13.56 27.43 24.09
C ASP A 413 -13.75 26.11 23.29
N LEU A 414 -14.93 25.49 23.37
CA LEU A 414 -15.26 24.26 22.65
C LEU A 414 -15.28 24.51 21.13
N LYS A 415 -14.42 23.77 20.43
CA LYS A 415 -14.27 23.85 18.97
C LYS A 415 -15.08 22.73 18.32
N LEU A 416 -16.24 23.09 17.75
CA LEU A 416 -17.04 22.18 16.94
C LEU A 416 -16.44 22.14 15.53
N ILE A 417 -16.05 20.94 15.08
CA ILE A 417 -15.52 20.72 13.73
C ILE A 417 -16.61 20.13 12.86
N ILE A 418 -16.88 20.79 11.72
CA ILE A 418 -17.88 20.36 10.74
C ILE A 418 -17.19 19.96 9.43
N GLU A 419 -17.52 18.77 8.95
CA GLU A 419 -17.18 18.27 7.61
C GLU A 419 -18.46 18.21 6.77
N VAL A 420 -18.45 18.79 5.57
CA VAL A 420 -19.66 18.92 4.73
C VAL A 420 -19.47 18.18 3.41
N THR A 421 -20.29 17.15 3.20
CA THR A 421 -20.30 16.40 1.94
C THR A 421 -21.67 16.49 1.26
N SER A 422 -21.68 16.95 0.02
CA SER A 422 -22.87 16.85 -0.84
C SER A 422 -22.95 15.46 -1.47
N ILE A 423 -24.18 14.99 -1.76
CA ILE A 423 -24.41 13.85 -2.65
C ILE A 423 -25.11 14.38 -3.90
N ASN A 424 -24.32 14.75 -4.91
CA ASN A 424 -24.80 15.38 -6.14
C ASN A 424 -25.59 14.40 -7.04
N GLY A 425 -26.85 14.15 -6.68
CA GLY A 425 -27.94 13.58 -7.50
C GLY A 425 -27.79 12.14 -8.01
N LYS A 426 -26.58 11.60 -8.14
CA LYS A 426 -26.32 10.38 -8.93
C LYS A 426 -26.42 9.10 -8.09
N SER A 427 -27.67 8.83 -7.69
CA SER A 427 -28.23 7.61 -7.08
C SER A 427 -27.90 7.32 -5.60
N LYS A 428 -28.90 6.80 -4.88
CA LYS A 428 -28.78 6.28 -3.50
C LYS A 428 -27.70 5.18 -3.33
N LYS A 429 -27.19 4.63 -4.43
CA LYS A 429 -26.10 3.64 -4.48
C LYS A 429 -24.72 4.25 -4.16
N ALA A 430 -24.59 5.57 -4.14
CA ALA A 430 -23.37 6.28 -3.72
C ALA A 430 -23.29 6.49 -2.19
N LEU A 431 -24.44 6.62 -1.51
CA LEU A 431 -24.55 6.99 -0.09
C LEU A 431 -23.66 6.17 0.86
N PRO A 432 -23.60 4.83 0.80
CA PRO A 432 -22.71 4.06 1.69
C PRO A 432 -21.22 4.37 1.48
N ARG A 433 -20.80 4.71 0.26
CA ARG A 433 -19.41 5.08 -0.01
C ARG A 433 -19.09 6.47 0.54
N THR A 434 -20.05 7.39 0.50
CA THR A 434 -19.91 8.73 1.08
C THR A 434 -19.86 8.67 2.61
N ILE A 435 -20.77 7.91 3.24
CA ILE A 435 -20.77 7.65 4.69
C ILE A 435 -19.41 7.09 5.12
N ASN A 436 -18.96 5.97 4.55
CA ASN A 436 -17.69 5.35 4.94
C ASN A 436 -16.47 6.26 4.71
N LYS A 437 -16.51 7.15 3.69
CA LYS A 437 -15.46 8.16 3.48
C LYS A 437 -15.45 9.19 4.61
N MET A 438 -16.62 9.70 4.99
CA MET A 438 -16.76 10.71 6.03
C MET A 438 -16.44 10.13 7.41
N GLU A 439 -16.92 8.93 7.74
CA GLU A 439 -16.54 8.21 8.97
C GLU A 439 -15.04 8.01 9.08
N SER A 440 -14.36 7.59 7.99
CA SER A 440 -12.90 7.45 7.98
C SER A 440 -12.16 8.78 8.18
N ARG A 441 -12.74 9.90 7.75
CA ARG A 441 -12.17 11.25 7.93
C ARG A 441 -12.45 11.81 9.32
N LEU A 442 -13.64 11.61 9.87
CA LEU A 442 -13.98 11.95 11.26
C LEU A 442 -13.18 11.09 12.26
N SER A 443 -12.96 9.81 11.98
CA SER A 443 -12.10 8.94 12.81
C SER A 443 -10.64 9.41 12.81
N MET A 444 -10.12 9.83 11.64
CA MET A 444 -8.80 10.46 11.55
C MET A 444 -8.74 11.78 12.35
N LEU A 445 -9.78 12.63 12.25
CA LEU A 445 -9.84 13.87 13.02
C LEU A 445 -9.94 13.63 14.55
N LYS A 446 -10.58 12.54 14.99
CA LYS A 446 -10.57 12.10 16.41
C LYS A 446 -9.16 11.75 16.91
N GLU A 447 -8.29 11.21 16.07
CA GLU A 447 -6.88 10.93 16.44
C GLU A 447 -6.02 12.21 16.50
N PHE A 448 -6.45 13.29 15.84
CA PHE A 448 -5.70 14.54 15.73
C PHE A 448 -5.90 15.48 16.94
N TYR A 449 -7.01 15.37 17.68
CA TYR A 449 -7.40 16.30 18.76
C TYR A 449 -7.81 15.63 20.09
N ILE A 450 -8.13 16.47 21.09
CA ILE A 450 -8.33 16.14 22.51
C ILE A 450 -9.82 15.79 22.79
N LYS A 451 -10.09 15.23 23.97
CA LYS A 451 -11.39 14.70 24.47
C LYS A 451 -12.63 15.56 24.17
N GLU A 452 -12.51 16.89 24.09
CA GLU A 452 -13.65 17.81 24.02
C GLU A 452 -14.19 18.11 22.59
N ALA A 453 -13.45 17.77 21.53
CA ALA A 453 -13.83 18.14 20.16
C ALA A 453 -15.03 17.33 19.64
N ASN A 454 -16.22 17.94 19.66
CA ASN A 454 -17.39 17.35 18.99
C ASN A 454 -17.21 17.44 17.46
N LEU A 455 -17.31 16.28 16.81
CA LEU A 455 -17.11 16.09 15.37
C LEU A 455 -18.43 15.71 14.71
N VAL A 456 -18.91 16.57 13.80
CA VAL A 456 -20.18 16.39 13.09
C VAL A 456 -19.93 16.30 11.58
N GLY A 457 -20.44 15.24 10.96
CA GLY A 457 -20.43 15.09 9.50
C GLY A 457 -21.82 15.40 8.93
N LEU A 458 -21.89 16.37 8.03
CA LEU A 458 -23.13 16.81 7.39
C LEU A 458 -23.28 16.23 5.99
N ILE A 459 -24.42 15.58 5.76
CA ILE A 459 -24.81 15.06 4.46
C ILE A 459 -25.98 15.89 3.94
N ASP A 460 -25.73 16.65 2.87
CA ASP A 460 -26.76 17.45 2.21
C ASP A 460 -27.60 16.62 1.24
N ASN A 461 -28.91 16.91 1.18
CA ASN A 461 -29.91 16.24 0.35
C ASN A 461 -30.13 14.74 0.68
N VAL A 462 -30.00 14.34 1.96
CA VAL A 462 -30.33 12.98 2.45
C VAL A 462 -31.12 13.08 3.76
N SER A 463 -32.15 12.25 3.93
CA SER A 463 -32.97 12.22 5.14
C SER A 463 -32.25 11.52 6.31
N GLN A 464 -32.50 11.94 7.57
CA GLN A 464 -31.92 11.27 8.74
C GLN A 464 -32.32 9.78 8.81
N LYS A 465 -33.55 9.44 8.41
CA LYS A 465 -34.05 8.06 8.29
C LYS A 465 -33.20 7.21 7.34
N GLU A 466 -32.65 7.79 6.28
CA GLU A 466 -31.72 7.11 5.37
C GLU A 466 -30.30 7.03 5.90
N ILE A 467 -29.81 8.02 6.66
CA ILE A 467 -28.50 7.98 7.34
C ILE A 467 -28.50 6.84 8.38
N ASN A 468 -29.48 6.86 9.28
CA ASN A 468 -29.63 5.89 10.37
C ASN A 468 -29.71 4.43 9.87
N LYS A 469 -30.27 4.22 8.66
CA LYS A 469 -30.36 2.90 8.01
C LYS A 469 -28.99 2.29 7.64
N TYR A 470 -27.94 3.11 7.52
CA TYR A 470 -26.58 2.62 7.22
C TYR A 470 -25.65 2.60 8.44
N ASN A 471 -25.76 3.58 9.35
CA ASN A 471 -25.06 3.52 10.64
C ASN A 471 -25.79 4.33 11.74
N PRO A 472 -26.39 3.67 12.75
CA PRO A 472 -27.03 4.36 13.87
C PRO A 472 -26.07 4.82 14.98
N LYS A 473 -24.76 4.46 14.92
CA LYS A 473 -23.79 4.71 16.02
C LYS A 473 -22.89 5.94 15.81
N PHE A 474 -23.11 6.75 14.78
CA PHE A 474 -22.25 7.90 14.45
C PHE A 474 -23.04 9.21 14.47
N LYS A 475 -22.42 10.33 14.90
CA LYS A 475 -22.97 11.70 14.83
C LYS A 475 -22.97 12.25 13.38
N LEU A 476 -23.56 11.49 12.47
CA LEU A 476 -23.86 11.91 11.10
C LEU A 476 -25.27 12.51 11.10
N ILE A 477 -25.37 13.79 10.72
CA ILE A 477 -26.62 14.54 10.80
C ILE A 477 -27.00 15.03 9.40
N SER A 478 -28.28 14.92 9.06
CA SER A 478 -28.82 15.57 7.86
C SER A 478 -28.66 17.09 7.99
N MET A 479 -28.53 17.81 6.87
CA MET A 479 -28.44 19.28 6.91
C MET A 479 -29.64 19.90 7.67
N ASN A 480 -30.83 19.32 7.53
CA ASN A 480 -32.06 19.81 8.16
C ASN A 480 -32.08 19.54 9.69
N ASN A 481 -31.65 18.36 10.12
CA ASN A 481 -31.57 18.01 11.55
C ASN A 481 -30.38 18.71 12.25
N PHE A 482 -29.36 19.13 11.51
CA PHE A 482 -28.28 19.94 12.06
C PHE A 482 -28.75 21.36 12.40
N ILE A 483 -29.60 21.93 11.55
CA ILE A 483 -30.23 23.24 11.75
C ILE A 483 -31.09 23.27 13.03
N SER A 484 -31.84 22.21 13.32
CA SER A 484 -32.57 22.09 14.61
C SER A 484 -31.61 21.90 15.79
N ASN A 485 -30.65 20.97 15.67
CA ASN A 485 -29.86 20.54 16.81
C ASN A 485 -28.82 21.58 17.27
N ILE A 486 -28.33 22.46 16.38
CA ILE A 486 -27.40 23.53 16.79
C ILE A 486 -28.06 24.57 17.68
N LYS A 487 -29.36 24.87 17.52
CA LYS A 487 -30.05 25.83 18.39
C LYS A 487 -29.94 25.40 19.85
N ASN A 488 -30.32 24.16 20.15
CA ASN A 488 -30.27 23.56 21.49
C ASN A 488 -28.85 23.40 22.07
N ILE A 489 -27.80 23.53 21.26
CA ILE A 489 -26.39 23.45 21.68
C ILE A 489 -25.80 24.84 21.97
N TYR A 490 -26.45 25.91 21.49
CA TYR A 490 -26.00 27.30 21.65
C TYR A 490 -27.00 28.19 22.44
N SER A 491 -28.17 27.66 22.80
CA SER A 491 -29.09 28.26 23.79
C SER A 491 -28.72 27.94 25.25
N ASN A 492 -27.72 27.08 25.48
CA ASN A 492 -27.36 26.46 26.76
C ASN A 492 -25.84 26.47 26.99
#